data_AF-A0A0K8U4V5-F1
#
_entry.id   AF-A0A0K8U4V5-F1
#
_cell.length_a   1.000
_cell.length_b   1.000
_cell.length_c   1.000
_cell.angle_alpha   90.00
_cell.angle_beta   90.00
_cell.angle_gamma   90.00
#
_symmetry.space_group_name_H-M   'P 1'
#
loop_
_entity.id
_entity.type
_entity.pdbx_description
1 polymer ?
#
loop_
_entity_poly.entity_id
_entity_poly.type
_entity_poly.pdbx_seq_one_letter_code
_entity_poly.pdbx_strand_id
1 'polypeptide(L)'
;MPLYNETYVSGVFLNHPNGSCGASDNHCISELESLEQDETLRTATPDHQFFLAFHNFPVPNSEIFKNGNYYHFANLQNNLTIVGAINNLSFVFPSYPPLTQPEAMNDTQFCTELERPAHCRGNRLCPCVHRLLVRHGSVVELILVDETELVGRLHHPFHLHGHRFIVTALGRDSTGMPLTISTAKRLKVNNNLLAHNSNNTRPPFKDTVSIPSRGYAVVRFRAENPGFWLMHCHYEWHLSIGMGLILQVGNTSEMVTTPKGFPSCGNYLPELNELQAFRAKTLYFM
;
A
#
# COMPACT_ATOMS: atom_id res chain seq x y z
N MET A 1 22.15 19.84 9.14
CA MET A 1 21.72 18.49 8.74
C MET A 1 22.99 17.66 8.56
N PRO A 2 23.04 16.41 9.05
CA PRO A 2 24.19 15.54 8.78
C PRO A 2 24.36 15.32 7.29
N LEU A 3 25.61 15.10 6.85
CA LEU A 3 25.91 14.74 5.46
C LEU A 3 25.32 13.36 5.13
N TYR A 4 25.06 13.07 3.85
CA TYR A 4 24.45 11.81 3.39
C TYR A 4 25.13 10.53 3.93
N ASN A 5 26.44 10.59 4.18
CA ASN A 5 27.24 9.47 4.69
C ASN A 5 27.44 9.49 6.21
N GLU A 6 26.95 10.49 6.92
CA GLU A 6 27.11 10.58 8.38
C GLU A 6 26.00 9.82 9.08
N THR A 7 26.38 9.04 10.09
CA THR A 7 25.42 8.45 11.01
C THR A 7 24.60 9.53 11.70
N TYR A 8 23.33 9.24 11.99
CA TYR A 8 22.49 10.12 12.78
C TYR A 8 23.19 10.54 14.08
N VAL A 9 23.30 11.86 14.31
CA VAL A 9 23.88 12.43 15.53
C VAL A 9 23.03 11.97 16.72
N SER A 10 23.63 11.55 17.83
CA SER A 10 22.88 11.19 19.05
C SER A 10 21.93 12.33 19.44
N GLY A 11 20.65 12.01 19.62
CA GLY A 11 19.62 12.99 19.90
C GLY A 11 18.23 12.38 19.93
N VAL A 12 17.23 13.24 20.06
CA VAL A 12 15.82 12.85 19.98
C VAL A 12 15.40 12.82 18.52
N PHE A 13 14.84 11.70 18.08
CA PHE A 13 14.35 11.49 16.73
C PHE A 13 12.83 11.52 16.67
N LEU A 14 12.29 11.97 15.54
CA LEU A 14 10.88 11.83 15.19
C LEU A 14 10.75 10.83 14.04
N ASN A 15 9.92 9.80 14.22
CA ASN A 15 9.69 8.72 13.25
C ASN A 15 10.99 8.06 12.75
N HIS A 16 11.93 7.75 13.66
CA HIS A 16 13.14 7.06 13.24
C HIS A 16 12.79 5.74 12.52
N PRO A 17 13.34 5.45 11.32
CA PRO A 17 12.99 4.27 10.51
C PRO A 17 13.08 2.93 11.23
N ASN A 18 13.96 2.86 12.23
CA ASN A 18 14.23 1.67 13.05
C ASN A 18 13.88 1.87 14.53
N GLY A 19 13.28 2.98 14.90
CA GLY A 19 12.97 3.29 16.28
C GLY A 19 11.61 2.72 16.70
N SER A 20 11.50 2.29 17.96
CA SER A 20 10.22 1.96 18.58
C SER A 20 9.58 3.22 19.16
N CYS A 21 8.26 3.32 19.08
CA CYS A 21 7.51 4.44 19.66
C CYS A 21 7.49 4.34 21.19
N GLY A 22 7.53 5.48 21.89
CA GLY A 22 7.59 5.52 23.36
C GLY A 22 8.98 5.29 23.95
N ALA A 23 10.05 5.32 23.14
CA ALA A 23 11.43 5.31 23.63
C ALA A 23 11.88 6.73 24.01
N SER A 24 12.83 6.87 24.95
CA SER A 24 13.28 8.19 25.44
C SER A 24 13.97 9.05 24.39
N ASP A 25 14.49 8.44 23.33
CA ASP A 25 15.24 9.06 22.24
C ASP A 25 14.51 8.99 20.88
N ASN A 26 13.33 8.35 20.82
CA ASN A 26 12.58 8.25 19.58
C ASN A 26 11.07 8.41 19.81
N HIS A 27 10.55 9.51 19.30
CA HIS A 27 9.13 9.80 19.28
C HIS A 27 8.52 9.43 17.93
N CYS A 28 7.26 9.03 17.96
CA CYS A 28 6.47 8.75 16.79
C CYS A 28 5.45 9.85 16.53
N ILE A 29 5.06 10.01 15.27
CA ILE A 29 4.05 10.99 14.89
C ILE A 29 2.73 10.75 15.61
N SER A 30 2.43 9.49 15.94
CA SER A 30 1.26 9.14 16.75
C SER A 30 1.28 9.81 18.11
N GLU A 31 2.44 10.11 18.71
CA GLU A 31 2.58 10.75 20.03
C GLU A 31 2.47 12.28 19.97
N LEU A 32 2.46 12.87 18.77
CA LEU A 32 2.33 14.32 18.61
C LEU A 32 0.85 14.74 18.57
N GLU A 33 0.56 15.92 19.09
CA GLU A 33 -0.78 16.49 19.05
C GLU A 33 -0.94 17.46 17.89
N SER A 34 -2.06 17.36 17.19
CA SER A 34 -2.42 18.30 16.12
C SER A 34 -3.28 19.45 16.63
N LEU A 35 -3.10 20.61 16.00
CA LEU A 35 -3.97 21.77 16.18
C LEU A 35 -5.36 21.51 15.59
N GLU A 36 -5.39 20.95 14.37
CA GLU A 36 -6.60 20.46 13.71
C GLU A 36 -7.08 19.17 14.39
N GLN A 37 -8.37 19.09 14.71
CA GLN A 37 -8.95 17.99 15.47
C GLN A 37 -10.28 17.54 14.85
N ASP A 38 -10.48 16.22 14.80
CA ASP A 38 -11.78 15.60 14.55
C ASP A 38 -12.01 14.52 15.61
N GLU A 39 -12.61 14.94 16.73
CA GLU A 39 -12.92 14.04 17.85
C GLU A 39 -13.84 12.91 17.41
N THR A 40 -14.79 13.23 16.52
CA THR A 40 -15.81 12.28 16.06
C THR A 40 -15.19 11.16 15.24
N LEU A 41 -14.19 11.45 14.40
CA LEU A 41 -13.45 10.45 13.64
C LEU A 41 -12.58 9.57 14.54
N ARG A 42 -11.95 10.17 15.56
CA ARG A 42 -11.10 9.43 16.51
C ARG A 42 -11.89 8.41 17.31
N THR A 43 -13.07 8.77 17.81
CA THR A 43 -13.86 7.89 18.69
C THR A 43 -14.89 7.04 17.94
N ALA A 44 -15.14 7.31 16.66
CA ALA A 44 -16.07 6.51 15.86
C ALA A 44 -15.67 5.03 15.81
N THR A 45 -16.69 4.18 15.80
CA THR A 45 -16.56 2.79 15.36
C THR A 45 -16.39 2.82 13.84
N PRO A 46 -15.31 2.22 13.29
CA PRO A 46 -15.12 2.19 11.85
C PRO A 46 -16.18 1.32 11.18
N ASP A 47 -16.79 1.83 10.11
CA ASP A 47 -17.69 1.07 9.22
C ASP A 47 -16.92 0.02 8.42
N HIS A 48 -15.68 0.35 8.05
CA HIS A 48 -14.78 -0.54 7.33
C HIS A 48 -13.44 -0.62 8.06
N GLN A 49 -12.97 -1.84 8.31
CA GLN A 49 -11.66 -2.09 8.91
C GLN A 49 -10.88 -3.04 8.02
N PHE A 50 -9.72 -2.60 7.52
CA PHE A 50 -8.86 -3.39 6.66
C PHE A 50 -7.51 -3.64 7.32
N PHE A 51 -7.11 -4.91 7.34
CA PHE A 51 -5.78 -5.34 7.75
C PHE A 51 -4.95 -5.54 6.49
N LEU A 52 -3.93 -4.72 6.31
CA LEU A 52 -3.11 -4.62 5.10
C LEU A 52 -1.67 -5.00 5.46
N ALA A 53 -1.36 -6.29 5.31
CA ALA A 53 -0.01 -6.80 5.42
C ALA A 53 0.73 -6.55 4.11
N PHE A 54 1.79 -5.76 4.13
CA PHE A 54 2.62 -5.54 2.96
C PHE A 54 4.00 -6.14 3.17
N HIS A 55 4.61 -6.59 2.08
CA HIS A 55 5.87 -7.31 2.12
C HIS A 55 6.61 -7.18 0.78
N ASN A 56 7.94 -7.09 0.84
CA ASN A 56 8.83 -7.23 -0.32
C ASN A 56 9.26 -8.68 -0.49
N PHE A 57 8.57 -9.40 -1.38
CA PHE A 57 8.70 -10.84 -1.47
C PHE A 57 9.92 -11.24 -2.27
N PRO A 58 10.88 -11.99 -1.71
CA PRO A 58 11.86 -12.68 -2.53
C PRO A 58 11.14 -13.65 -3.46
N VAL A 59 11.52 -13.63 -4.72
CA VAL A 59 10.96 -14.51 -5.75
C VAL A 59 12.09 -15.11 -6.56
N PRO A 60 12.11 -16.44 -6.75
CA PRO A 60 13.11 -17.06 -7.60
C PRO A 60 12.82 -16.71 -9.07
N ASN A 61 13.86 -16.69 -9.89
CA ASN A 61 13.75 -16.47 -11.33
C ASN A 61 12.76 -17.45 -12.00
N SER A 62 12.62 -18.68 -11.48
CA SER A 62 11.65 -19.66 -11.98
C SER A 62 10.18 -19.26 -11.76
N GLU A 63 9.87 -18.42 -10.77
CA GLU A 63 8.51 -17.89 -10.52
C GLU A 63 8.23 -16.69 -11.42
N ILE A 64 9.24 -15.84 -11.62
CA ILE A 64 9.17 -14.61 -12.43
C ILE A 64 9.10 -14.90 -13.93
N PHE A 65 9.98 -15.76 -14.44
CA PHE A 65 10.09 -16.06 -15.87
C PHE A 65 9.24 -17.27 -16.30
N LYS A 66 8.25 -17.65 -15.49
CA LYS A 66 7.27 -18.67 -15.88
C LYS A 66 6.42 -18.15 -17.04
N ASN A 67 6.23 -18.98 -18.05
CA ASN A 67 5.42 -18.59 -19.21
C ASN A 67 3.99 -18.19 -18.78
N GLY A 68 3.51 -17.04 -19.28
CA GLY A 68 2.21 -16.48 -18.93
C GLY A 68 2.16 -15.67 -17.63
N ASN A 69 3.27 -15.53 -16.91
CA ASN A 69 3.38 -14.60 -15.77
C ASN A 69 4.10 -13.32 -16.19
N TYR A 70 3.53 -12.17 -15.84
CA TYR A 70 4.12 -10.85 -16.05
C TYR A 70 4.15 -10.10 -14.72
N TYR A 71 4.98 -10.58 -13.79
CA TYR A 71 5.20 -9.86 -12.55
C TYR A 71 6.03 -8.61 -12.81
N HIS A 72 5.65 -7.50 -12.20
CA HIS A 72 6.57 -6.40 -12.03
C HIS A 72 7.53 -6.75 -10.89
N PHE A 73 8.84 -6.68 -11.14
CA PHE A 73 9.87 -7.07 -10.19
C PHE A 73 11.02 -6.07 -10.19
N ALA A 74 11.78 -6.05 -9.09
CA ALA A 74 13.06 -5.36 -9.01
C ALA A 74 14.14 -6.37 -8.68
N ASN A 75 15.26 -6.31 -9.38
CA ASN A 75 16.47 -7.02 -9.00
C ASN A 75 17.34 -6.03 -8.19
N LEU A 76 17.51 -6.29 -6.89
CA LEU A 76 18.28 -5.41 -6.01
C LEU A 76 19.77 -5.71 -6.07
N GLN A 77 20.13 -6.99 -5.98
CA GLN A 77 21.51 -7.45 -6.00
C GLN A 77 21.59 -8.95 -6.33
N ASN A 78 22.49 -9.34 -7.24
CA ASN A 78 22.72 -10.74 -7.62
C ASN A 78 21.40 -11.48 -7.90
N ASN A 79 21.08 -12.49 -7.09
CA ASN A 79 19.89 -13.33 -7.21
C ASN A 79 18.71 -12.85 -6.33
N LEU A 80 18.80 -11.65 -5.73
CA LEU A 80 17.72 -11.06 -4.95
C LEU A 80 16.78 -10.28 -5.87
N THR A 81 15.79 -11.00 -6.40
CA THR A 81 14.64 -10.42 -7.09
C THR A 81 13.46 -10.33 -6.14
N ILE A 82 12.78 -9.18 -6.13
CA ILE A 82 11.66 -8.92 -5.25
C ILE A 82 10.42 -8.42 -5.99
N VAL A 83 9.27 -8.75 -5.44
CA VAL A 83 7.93 -8.28 -5.85
C VAL A 83 7.25 -7.69 -4.63
N GLY A 84 6.63 -6.53 -4.78
CA GLY A 84 5.86 -5.88 -3.74
C GLY A 84 4.41 -6.37 -3.77
N ALA A 85 3.82 -6.58 -2.61
CA ALA A 85 2.39 -6.90 -2.54
C ALA A 85 1.78 -6.45 -1.21
N ILE A 86 0.46 -6.27 -1.24
CA ILE A 86 -0.39 -6.03 -0.07
C ILE A 86 -1.39 -7.18 0.01
N ASN A 87 -1.46 -7.87 1.14
CA ASN A 87 -2.25 -9.10 1.34
C ASN A 87 -1.99 -10.15 0.27
N ASN A 88 -0.72 -10.33 -0.10
CA ASN A 88 -0.27 -11.22 -1.18
C ASN A 88 -0.85 -10.89 -2.57
N LEU A 89 -1.40 -9.69 -2.77
CA LEU A 89 -1.84 -9.17 -4.06
C LEU A 89 -0.82 -8.14 -4.53
N SER A 90 -0.15 -8.44 -5.64
CA SER A 90 0.78 -7.55 -6.33
C SER A 90 -0.02 -6.66 -7.24
N PHE A 91 -0.07 -5.36 -6.95
CA PHE A 91 -0.87 -4.43 -7.72
C PHE A 91 -0.40 -4.32 -9.17
N VAL A 92 -1.36 -4.36 -10.09
CA VAL A 92 -1.17 -4.07 -11.51
C VAL A 92 -2.12 -2.94 -11.87
N PHE A 93 -1.61 -1.94 -12.58
CA PHE A 93 -2.44 -0.84 -13.07
C PHE A 93 -3.43 -1.37 -14.12
N PRO A 94 -4.71 -0.97 -14.06
CA PRO A 94 -5.63 -1.20 -15.18
C PRO A 94 -5.12 -0.43 -16.41
N SER A 95 -5.40 -0.94 -17.60
CA SER A 95 -5.02 -0.29 -18.87
C SER A 95 -5.87 0.94 -19.22
N TYR A 96 -6.81 1.28 -18.36
CA TYR A 96 -7.67 2.45 -18.44
C TYR A 96 -7.73 3.12 -17.05
N PRO A 97 -7.84 4.46 -16.98
CA PRO A 97 -8.15 5.19 -15.75
C PRO A 97 -9.60 4.94 -15.30
N PRO A 98 -9.85 4.25 -14.16
CA PRO A 98 -11.20 3.92 -13.72
C PRO A 98 -12.07 5.15 -13.42
N LEU A 99 -11.45 6.26 -13.02
CA LEU A 99 -12.16 7.50 -12.70
C LEU A 99 -12.72 8.20 -13.94
N THR A 100 -12.00 8.17 -15.06
CA THR A 100 -12.43 8.88 -16.29
C THR A 100 -13.06 7.95 -17.32
N GLN A 101 -12.89 6.63 -17.18
CA GLN A 101 -13.47 5.59 -18.04
C GLN A 101 -14.15 4.47 -17.22
N PRO A 102 -15.13 4.80 -16.35
CA PRO A 102 -15.83 3.79 -15.54
C PRO A 102 -16.56 2.74 -16.39
N GLU A 103 -16.95 3.06 -17.62
CA GLU A 103 -17.58 2.14 -18.58
C GLU A 103 -16.65 1.04 -19.07
N ALA A 104 -15.32 1.23 -18.98
CA ALA A 104 -14.34 0.20 -19.29
C ALA A 104 -14.12 -0.79 -18.14
N MET A 105 -14.71 -0.49 -16.97
CA MET A 105 -14.57 -1.34 -15.79
C MET A 105 -15.31 -2.66 -15.93
N ASN A 106 -14.61 -3.73 -15.60
CA ASN A 106 -15.22 -5.03 -15.40
C ASN A 106 -14.80 -5.54 -14.01
N ASP A 107 -15.78 -5.83 -13.15
CA ASP A 107 -15.54 -6.27 -11.78
C ASP A 107 -14.63 -7.51 -11.68
N THR A 108 -14.62 -8.36 -12.71
CA THR A 108 -13.72 -9.53 -12.77
C THR A 108 -12.23 -9.19 -12.89
N GLN A 109 -11.87 -7.94 -13.22
CA GLN A 109 -10.49 -7.47 -13.30
C GLN A 109 -9.94 -7.08 -11.92
N PHE A 110 -10.83 -6.73 -11.00
CA PHE A 110 -10.46 -6.35 -9.65
C PHE A 110 -10.33 -7.59 -8.77
N CYS A 111 -9.48 -7.50 -7.76
CA CYS A 111 -9.26 -8.58 -6.82
C CYS A 111 -9.26 -8.06 -5.39
N THR A 112 -9.66 -8.93 -4.47
CA THR A 112 -9.54 -8.73 -3.03
C THR A 112 -8.88 -9.96 -2.40
N GLU A 113 -8.56 -9.87 -1.11
CA GLU A 113 -8.04 -11.03 -0.36
C GLU A 113 -9.03 -12.22 -0.40
N LEU A 114 -10.34 -11.92 -0.39
CA LEU A 114 -11.42 -12.92 -0.39
C LEU A 114 -11.75 -13.40 -1.81
N GLU A 115 -11.60 -12.54 -2.80
CA GLU A 115 -11.97 -12.78 -4.20
C GLU A 115 -10.73 -12.73 -5.09
N ARG A 116 -9.95 -13.82 -5.03
CA ARG A 116 -8.77 -13.99 -5.89
C ARG A 116 -9.16 -14.53 -7.27
N PRO A 117 -8.61 -13.98 -8.36
CA PRO A 117 -8.80 -14.51 -9.71
C PRO A 117 -8.41 -15.99 -9.84
N ALA A 118 -9.08 -16.71 -10.74
CA ALA A 118 -8.85 -18.14 -10.94
C ALA A 118 -7.39 -18.48 -11.29
N HIS A 119 -6.72 -17.62 -12.07
CA HIS A 119 -5.31 -17.79 -12.45
C HIS A 119 -4.33 -17.65 -11.27
N CYS A 120 -4.78 -17.09 -10.14
CA CYS A 120 -3.99 -16.95 -8.92
C CYS A 120 -4.22 -18.08 -7.91
N ARG A 121 -5.09 -19.05 -8.20
CA ARG A 121 -5.37 -20.16 -7.27
C ARG A 121 -4.11 -21.00 -7.06
N GLY A 122 -3.73 -21.18 -5.79
CA GLY A 122 -2.52 -21.92 -5.40
C GLY A 122 -1.21 -21.13 -5.54
N ASN A 123 -1.24 -19.94 -6.13
CA ASN A 123 -0.07 -19.06 -6.16
C ASN A 123 0.03 -18.29 -4.84
N ARG A 124 1.27 -18.15 -4.36
CA ARG A 124 1.58 -17.31 -3.20
C ARG A 124 1.22 -15.85 -3.51
N LEU A 125 1.74 -15.31 -4.61
CA LEU A 125 1.44 -13.97 -5.09
C LEU A 125 0.40 -13.99 -6.21
N CYS A 126 -0.38 -12.90 -6.30
CA CYS A 126 -1.37 -12.71 -7.35
C CYS A 126 -1.21 -11.32 -7.97
N PRO A 127 -0.79 -11.21 -9.24
CA PRO A 127 -0.76 -9.93 -9.94
C PRO A 127 -2.18 -9.56 -10.39
N CYS A 128 -2.76 -8.49 -9.85
CA CYS A 128 -4.12 -8.09 -10.17
C CYS A 128 -4.40 -6.62 -9.76
N VAL A 129 -5.53 -6.08 -10.22
CA VAL A 129 -5.98 -4.74 -9.82
C VAL A 129 -6.57 -4.82 -8.41
N HIS A 130 -5.72 -4.77 -7.39
CA HIS A 130 -6.15 -4.84 -5.98
C HIS A 130 -7.03 -3.62 -5.66
N ARG A 131 -8.27 -3.90 -5.24
CA ARG A 131 -9.28 -2.88 -4.93
C ARG A 131 -9.86 -3.07 -3.53
N LEU A 132 -9.99 -1.99 -2.79
CA LEU A 132 -10.84 -1.91 -1.60
C LEU A 132 -12.05 -1.02 -1.93
N LEU A 133 -13.26 -1.54 -1.72
CA LEU A 133 -14.50 -0.77 -1.92
C LEU A 133 -15.06 -0.35 -0.57
N VAL A 134 -15.35 0.94 -0.42
CA VAL A 134 -15.98 1.51 0.78
C VAL A 134 -17.17 2.39 0.41
N ARG A 135 -18.14 2.49 1.31
CA ARG A 135 -19.29 3.39 1.12
C ARG A 135 -18.86 4.85 1.27
N HIS A 136 -19.41 5.74 0.45
CA HIS A 136 -19.24 7.18 0.63
C HIS A 136 -19.79 7.62 2.00
N GLY A 137 -19.04 8.49 2.69
CA GLY A 137 -19.34 8.99 4.03
C GLY A 137 -18.97 8.04 5.18
N SER A 138 -18.47 6.84 4.87
CA SER A 138 -18.10 5.85 5.89
C SER A 138 -16.78 6.20 6.62
N VAL A 139 -16.66 5.77 7.87
CA VAL A 139 -15.41 5.81 8.63
C VAL A 139 -14.59 4.57 8.30
N VAL A 140 -13.38 4.77 7.77
CA VAL A 140 -12.47 3.70 7.37
C VAL A 140 -11.27 3.67 8.31
N GLU A 141 -10.93 2.49 8.81
CA GLU A 141 -9.69 2.24 9.55
C GLU A 141 -8.79 1.28 8.77
N LEU A 142 -7.54 1.69 8.53
CA LEU A 142 -6.52 0.87 7.88
C LEU A 142 -5.45 0.51 8.91
N ILE A 143 -5.17 -0.78 9.04
CA ILE A 143 -4.08 -1.32 9.85
C ILE A 143 -3.02 -1.84 8.89
N LEU A 144 -1.97 -1.04 8.72
CA LEU A 144 -0.84 -1.34 7.83
C LEU A 144 0.25 -2.06 8.62
N VAL A 145 0.72 -3.20 8.12
CA VAL A 145 1.68 -4.06 8.83
C VAL A 145 2.81 -4.45 7.87
N ASP A 146 4.04 -4.13 8.23
CA ASP A 146 5.24 -4.56 7.51
C ASP A 146 5.64 -5.97 7.95
N GLU A 147 5.34 -6.97 7.12
CA GLU A 147 5.74 -8.36 7.35
C GLU A 147 7.08 -8.71 6.70
N THR A 148 7.86 -7.73 6.21
CA THR A 148 9.11 -7.98 5.47
C THR A 148 10.18 -8.65 6.34
N GLU A 149 10.59 -9.86 5.94
CA GLU A 149 11.58 -10.65 6.67
C GLU A 149 13.02 -10.31 6.28
N LEU A 150 13.29 -10.12 4.98
CA LEU A 150 14.67 -10.09 4.44
C LEU A 150 15.33 -8.71 4.42
N VAL A 151 14.60 -7.65 4.06
CA VAL A 151 15.16 -6.30 3.96
C VAL A 151 14.97 -5.58 5.29
N GLY A 152 15.85 -5.88 6.25
CA GLY A 152 15.88 -5.18 7.52
C GLY A 152 16.36 -3.73 7.33
N ARG A 153 15.69 -2.78 7.99
CA ARG A 153 16.02 -1.34 8.08
C ARG A 153 15.47 -0.41 6.99
N LEU A 154 14.52 -0.87 6.18
CA LEU A 154 13.77 0.01 5.29
C LEU A 154 12.41 0.35 5.92
N HIS A 155 12.12 1.65 6.08
CA HIS A 155 10.79 2.11 6.42
C HIS A 155 9.95 2.26 5.15
N HIS A 156 8.63 2.20 5.28
CA HIS A 156 7.71 2.28 4.14
C HIS A 156 6.79 3.49 4.29
N PRO A 157 7.01 4.58 3.55
CA PRO A 157 6.06 5.69 3.51
C PRO A 157 4.82 5.24 2.74
N PHE A 158 3.66 5.14 3.38
CA PHE A 158 2.40 4.86 2.70
C PHE A 158 1.61 6.14 2.52
N HIS A 159 1.23 6.41 1.27
CA HIS A 159 0.47 7.58 0.86
C HIS A 159 -0.93 7.15 0.35
N LEU A 160 -1.94 7.94 0.68
CA LEU A 160 -3.32 7.77 0.19
C LEU A 160 -3.76 9.01 -0.59
N HIS A 161 -4.15 8.82 -1.85
CA HIS A 161 -4.68 9.89 -2.67
C HIS A 161 -6.09 10.29 -2.23
N GLY A 162 -6.47 11.54 -2.52
CA GLY A 162 -7.83 12.05 -2.32
C GLY A 162 -8.31 12.20 -0.86
N HIS A 163 -7.50 11.80 0.13
CA HIS A 163 -7.86 11.83 1.55
C HIS A 163 -6.66 12.22 2.43
N ARG A 164 -6.95 12.89 3.54
CA ARG A 164 -6.07 12.95 4.72
C ARG A 164 -6.65 12.01 5.78
N PHE A 165 -5.78 11.44 6.59
CA PHE A 165 -6.12 10.53 7.67
C PHE A 165 -5.47 10.96 8.98
N ILE A 166 -6.11 10.63 10.10
CA ILE A 166 -5.48 10.72 11.43
C ILE A 166 -4.61 9.48 11.67
N VAL A 167 -3.41 9.68 12.21
CA VAL A 167 -2.52 8.57 12.62
C VAL A 167 -2.80 8.25 14.08
N THR A 168 -3.55 7.17 14.34
CA THR A 168 -3.99 6.81 15.69
C THR A 168 -3.02 5.89 16.41
N ALA A 169 -2.19 5.13 15.69
CA ALA A 169 -1.07 4.40 16.27
C ALA A 169 0.06 4.21 15.25
N LEU A 170 1.28 4.14 15.76
CA LEU A 170 2.48 3.76 15.03
C LEU A 170 3.32 2.92 16.00
N GLY A 171 4.03 1.92 15.51
CA GLY A 171 4.87 1.12 16.38
C GLY A 171 5.65 0.04 15.69
N ARG A 172 6.62 -0.52 16.41
CA ARG A 172 7.33 -1.75 16.06
C ARG A 172 7.78 -2.44 17.34
N ASP A 173 7.98 -3.76 17.26
CA ASP A 173 8.55 -4.53 18.36
C ASP A 173 9.96 -4.03 18.69
N SER A 174 10.28 -3.91 19.98
CA SER A 174 11.61 -3.46 20.45
C SER A 174 12.72 -4.44 20.07
N THR A 175 12.40 -5.72 19.89
CA THR A 175 13.32 -6.75 19.37
C THR A 175 13.56 -6.62 17.87
N GLY A 176 12.75 -5.82 17.15
CA GLY A 176 12.81 -5.68 15.70
C GLY A 176 12.29 -6.89 14.92
N MET A 177 11.56 -7.80 15.57
CA MET A 177 10.85 -8.89 14.93
C MET A 177 9.61 -8.35 14.19
N PRO A 178 9.30 -8.86 12.99
CA PRO A 178 8.11 -8.44 12.25
C PRO A 178 6.84 -8.83 12.99
N LEU A 179 5.91 -7.87 13.06
CA LEU A 179 4.56 -8.12 13.50
C LEU A 179 3.81 -8.86 12.40
N THR A 180 3.24 -10.02 12.70
CA THR A 180 2.38 -10.71 11.73
C THR A 180 0.98 -10.13 11.73
N ILE A 181 0.26 -10.24 10.60
CA ILE A 181 -1.13 -9.78 10.47
C ILE A 181 -2.07 -10.50 11.45
N SER A 182 -1.80 -11.78 11.74
CA SER A 182 -2.53 -12.56 12.73
C SER A 182 -2.31 -12.03 14.15
N THR A 183 -1.09 -11.60 14.45
CA THR A 183 -0.76 -10.95 15.72
C THR A 183 -1.37 -9.55 15.79
N ALA A 184 -1.31 -8.77 14.71
CA ALA A 184 -1.97 -7.47 14.63
C ALA A 184 -3.48 -7.57 14.89
N LYS A 185 -4.17 -8.53 14.26
CA LYS A 185 -5.59 -8.81 14.52
C LYS A 185 -5.84 -9.12 16.01
N ARG A 186 -5.05 -10.00 16.61
CA ARG A 186 -5.16 -10.34 18.05
C ARG A 186 -4.92 -9.13 18.96
N LEU A 187 -3.88 -8.36 18.69
CA LEU A 187 -3.55 -7.17 19.48
C LEU A 187 -4.60 -6.06 19.31
N LYS A 188 -5.24 -5.94 18.13
CA LYS A 188 -6.33 -5.00 17.90
C LYS A 188 -7.56 -5.34 18.75
N VAL A 189 -7.96 -6.61 18.78
CA VAL A 189 -9.09 -7.09 19.59
C VAL A 189 -8.90 -6.78 21.07
N ASN A 190 -7.66 -6.87 21.56
CA ASN A 190 -7.32 -6.57 22.96
C ASN A 190 -7.04 -5.07 23.21
N ASN A 191 -7.28 -4.18 22.24
CA ASN A 191 -6.90 -2.76 22.27
C ASN A 191 -5.40 -2.47 22.47
N ASN A 192 -4.55 -3.49 22.39
CA ASN A 192 -3.10 -3.38 22.61
C ASN A 192 -2.37 -2.72 21.45
N LEU A 193 -2.87 -2.80 20.20
CA LEU A 193 -2.28 -2.05 19.08
C LEU A 193 -2.39 -0.52 19.25
N LEU A 194 -3.33 -0.06 20.08
CA LEU A 194 -3.50 1.37 20.37
C LEU A 194 -2.77 1.78 21.65
N ALA A 195 -2.15 0.85 22.38
CA ALA A 195 -1.55 1.10 23.69
C ALA A 195 -0.35 2.06 23.62
N HIS A 196 0.39 2.08 22.51
CA HIS A 196 1.47 3.05 22.29
C HIS A 196 0.98 4.48 22.01
N ASN A 197 -0.34 4.72 22.05
CA ASN A 197 -0.93 6.03 21.86
C ASN A 197 -2.27 6.26 22.57
N SER A 198 -2.61 5.45 23.58
CA SER A 198 -3.95 5.50 24.20
C SER A 198 -4.29 6.87 24.81
N ASN A 199 -3.28 7.69 25.07
CA ASN A 199 -3.43 9.00 25.73
C ASN A 199 -3.48 10.17 24.73
N ASN A 200 -3.20 9.97 23.45
CA ASN A 200 -3.29 11.06 22.47
C ASN A 200 -4.73 11.24 21.99
N THR A 201 -5.37 12.31 22.46
CA THR A 201 -6.73 12.69 22.08
C THR A 201 -6.78 13.48 20.77
N ARG A 202 -5.64 13.93 20.25
CA ARG A 202 -5.48 14.82 19.09
C ARG A 202 -4.51 14.26 18.05
N PRO A 203 -4.80 13.08 17.48
CA PRO A 203 -3.91 12.44 16.51
C PRO A 203 -3.73 13.32 15.27
N PRO A 204 -2.52 13.37 14.69
CA PRO A 204 -2.24 14.28 13.60
C PRO A 204 -2.78 13.81 12.26
N PHE A 205 -3.29 14.77 11.49
CA PHE A 205 -3.69 14.56 10.10
C PHE A 205 -2.49 14.50 9.17
N LYS A 206 -2.45 13.48 8.32
CA LYS A 206 -1.43 13.23 7.30
C LYS A 206 -2.08 12.66 6.05
N ASP A 207 -1.41 12.80 4.91
CA ASP A 207 -1.71 12.03 3.69
C ASP A 207 -0.71 10.87 3.51
N THR A 208 0.39 10.89 4.27
CA THR A 208 1.51 9.96 4.19
C THR A 208 2.00 9.61 5.59
N VAL A 209 2.18 8.32 5.87
CA VAL A 209 2.74 7.82 7.13
C VAL A 209 3.95 6.93 6.87
N SER A 210 5.07 7.24 7.53
CA SER A 210 6.28 6.42 7.48
C SER A 210 6.15 5.26 8.47
N ILE A 211 5.91 4.06 7.95
CA ILE A 211 5.81 2.84 8.75
C ILE A 211 7.23 2.37 9.05
N PRO A 212 7.63 2.26 10.33
CA PRO A 212 8.97 1.80 10.68
C PRO A 212 9.19 0.37 10.17
N SER A 213 10.44 0.03 9.88
CA SER A 213 10.79 -1.31 9.39
C SER A 213 10.30 -2.37 10.37
N ARG A 214 9.56 -3.35 9.83
CA ARG A 214 8.93 -4.45 10.58
C ARG A 214 7.92 -3.99 11.64
N GLY A 215 7.33 -2.82 11.41
CA GLY A 215 6.35 -2.20 12.29
C GLY A 215 4.94 -2.19 11.72
N TYR A 216 4.13 -1.30 12.27
CA TYR A 216 2.75 -1.09 11.87
C TYR A 216 2.34 0.38 12.02
N ALA A 217 1.29 0.75 11.30
CA ALA A 217 0.56 1.99 11.50
C ALA A 217 -0.95 1.71 11.51
N VAL A 218 -1.70 2.48 12.31
CA VAL A 218 -3.15 2.52 12.30
C VAL A 218 -3.58 3.92 11.91
N VAL A 219 -4.36 4.02 10.84
CA VAL A 219 -4.86 5.31 10.33
C VAL A 219 -6.37 5.27 10.16
N ARG A 220 -7.03 6.43 10.33
CA ARG A 220 -8.48 6.57 10.14
C ARG A 220 -8.81 7.78 9.28
N PHE A 221 -9.83 7.66 8.44
CA PHE A 221 -10.36 8.78 7.65
C PHE A 221 -11.85 8.59 7.36
N ARG A 222 -12.51 9.67 6.95
CA ARG A 222 -13.87 9.63 6.39
C ARG A 222 -13.78 9.55 4.88
N ALA A 223 -14.45 8.58 4.28
CA ALA A 223 -14.46 8.39 2.84
C ALA A 223 -15.45 9.37 2.16
N GLU A 224 -15.16 10.66 2.23
CA GLU A 224 -16.04 11.78 1.79
C GLU A 224 -15.76 12.25 0.35
N ASN A 225 -14.80 11.62 -0.32
CA ASN A 225 -14.41 11.98 -1.68
C ASN A 225 -14.66 10.79 -2.63
N PRO A 226 -15.86 10.68 -3.24
CA PRO A 226 -16.17 9.61 -4.18
C PRO A 226 -15.18 9.57 -5.36
N GLY A 227 -14.60 8.41 -5.60
CA GLY A 227 -13.56 8.26 -6.63
C GLY A 227 -12.78 6.95 -6.53
N PHE A 228 -11.72 6.86 -7.32
CA PHE A 228 -10.73 5.78 -7.29
C PHE A 228 -9.39 6.36 -6.89
N TRP A 229 -8.94 6.04 -5.68
CA TRP A 229 -7.77 6.67 -5.07
C TRP A 229 -6.66 5.66 -4.89
N LEU A 230 -5.49 5.97 -5.44
CA LEU A 230 -4.32 5.12 -5.26
C LEU A 230 -3.85 5.21 -3.80
N MET A 231 -3.59 4.05 -3.21
CA MET A 231 -2.88 3.92 -1.96
C MET A 231 -1.63 3.08 -2.21
N HIS A 232 -0.47 3.60 -1.86
CA HIS A 232 0.78 2.93 -2.23
C HIS A 232 1.92 3.28 -1.30
N CYS A 233 2.96 2.44 -1.34
CA CYS A 233 4.25 2.88 -0.83
C CYS A 233 4.81 3.97 -1.74
N HIS A 234 5.22 5.10 -1.15
CA HIS A 234 5.72 6.28 -1.82
C HIS A 234 7.23 6.19 -2.15
N TYR A 235 7.81 5.00 -2.01
CA TYR A 235 8.98 4.65 -2.80
C TYR A 235 8.52 4.18 -4.17
N GLU A 236 8.81 4.97 -5.19
CA GLU A 236 8.36 4.73 -6.55
C GLU A 236 8.69 3.31 -7.03
N TRP A 237 9.87 2.82 -6.67
CA TRP A 237 10.29 1.47 -7.01
C TRP A 237 9.51 0.36 -6.29
N HIS A 238 8.93 0.63 -5.11
CA HIS A 238 7.99 -0.30 -4.45
C HIS A 238 6.62 -0.30 -5.14
N LEU A 239 6.12 0.88 -5.52
CA LEU A 239 4.89 0.99 -6.31
C LEU A 239 5.05 0.26 -7.64
N SER A 240 6.17 0.47 -8.35
CA SER A 240 6.43 -0.13 -9.65
C SER A 240 6.49 -1.65 -9.61
N ILE A 241 6.76 -2.26 -8.45
CA ILE A 241 6.79 -3.72 -8.27
C ILE A 241 5.54 -4.28 -7.58
N GLY A 242 4.48 -3.47 -7.41
CA GLY A 242 3.16 -3.94 -6.98
C GLY A 242 2.74 -3.62 -5.54
N MET A 243 3.49 -2.79 -4.80
CA MET A 243 3.12 -2.37 -3.43
C MET A 243 2.10 -1.21 -3.44
N GLY A 244 0.88 -1.51 -3.89
CA GLY A 244 -0.22 -0.55 -3.93
C GLY A 244 -1.60 -1.22 -3.97
N LEU A 245 -2.63 -0.39 -4.00
CA LEU A 245 -4.02 -0.76 -4.23
C LEU A 245 -4.84 0.47 -4.64
N ILE A 246 -6.05 0.24 -5.15
CA ILE A 246 -7.05 1.28 -5.38
C ILE A 246 -8.10 1.23 -4.27
N LEU A 247 -8.32 2.36 -3.61
CA LEU A 247 -9.48 2.59 -2.76
C LEU A 247 -10.60 3.20 -3.62
N GLN A 248 -11.67 2.44 -3.85
CA GLN A 248 -12.89 2.95 -4.46
C GLN A 248 -13.83 3.47 -3.36
N VAL A 249 -14.19 4.75 -3.44
CA VAL A 249 -15.17 5.39 -2.54
C VAL A 249 -16.47 5.60 -3.30
N GLY A 250 -17.54 4.95 -2.83
CA GLY A 250 -18.87 5.08 -3.43
C GLY A 250 -19.02 4.42 -4.80
N ASN A 251 -20.22 4.56 -5.36
CA ASN A 251 -20.55 4.15 -6.71
C ASN A 251 -20.10 5.19 -7.73
N THR A 252 -19.90 4.78 -8.99
CA THR A 252 -19.52 5.70 -10.08
C THR A 252 -20.55 6.80 -10.32
N SER A 253 -21.83 6.59 -9.96
CA SER A 253 -22.89 7.59 -10.00
C SER A 253 -22.70 8.75 -9.01
N GLU A 254 -21.89 8.54 -7.97
CA GLU A 254 -21.59 9.56 -6.95
C GLU A 254 -20.33 10.37 -7.29
N MET A 255 -19.58 9.96 -8.32
CA MET A 255 -18.32 10.58 -8.74
C MET A 255 -18.56 11.73 -9.72
N VAL A 256 -17.62 12.67 -9.77
CA VAL A 256 -17.63 13.75 -10.76
C VAL A 256 -17.52 13.14 -12.17
N THR A 257 -18.36 13.59 -13.09
CA THR A 257 -18.37 13.07 -14.45
C THR A 257 -17.14 13.50 -15.23
N THR A 258 -16.65 12.59 -16.09
CA THR A 258 -15.52 12.86 -16.97
C THR A 258 -15.76 14.11 -17.83
N PRO A 259 -14.79 15.04 -17.91
CA PRO A 259 -14.89 16.19 -18.80
C PRO A 259 -15.15 15.78 -20.25
N LYS A 260 -15.94 16.57 -20.98
CA LYS A 260 -16.19 16.32 -22.41
C LYS A 260 -14.88 16.35 -23.19
N GLY A 261 -14.64 15.31 -24.01
CA GLY A 261 -13.43 15.20 -24.83
C GLY A 261 -12.18 14.78 -24.06
N PHE A 262 -12.31 14.29 -22.83
CA PHE A 262 -11.18 13.71 -22.10
C PHE A 262 -10.63 12.48 -22.85
N PRO A 263 -9.30 12.32 -23.00
CA PRO A 263 -8.72 11.18 -23.71
C PRO A 263 -9.06 9.84 -23.06
N SER A 264 -9.29 8.82 -23.89
CA SER A 264 -9.44 7.43 -23.45
C SER A 264 -8.18 6.61 -23.69
N CYS A 265 -7.92 5.66 -22.80
CA CYS A 265 -6.84 4.69 -22.85
C CYS A 265 -7.40 3.27 -22.85
N GLY A 266 -6.57 2.31 -23.26
CA GLY A 266 -6.89 0.88 -23.23
C GLY A 266 -5.64 0.04 -23.47
N ASN A 267 -5.84 -1.28 -23.57
CA ASN A 267 -4.75 -2.19 -23.93
C ASN A 267 -4.18 -1.82 -25.31
N TYR A 268 -2.85 -1.77 -25.42
CA TYR A 268 -2.19 -1.73 -26.73
C TYR A 268 -2.28 -3.12 -27.38
N LEU A 269 -3.10 -3.23 -28.43
CA LEU A 269 -3.29 -4.44 -29.21
C LEU A 269 -2.80 -4.16 -30.64
N PRO A 270 -1.51 -4.38 -30.95
CA PRO A 270 -1.00 -4.16 -32.30
C PRO A 270 -1.65 -5.15 -33.27
N GLU A 271 -1.77 -4.77 -34.54
CA GLU A 271 -2.28 -5.68 -35.55
C GLU A 271 -1.36 -6.90 -35.69
N LEU A 272 -1.95 -8.10 -35.82
CA LEU A 272 -1.19 -9.37 -35.90
C LEU A 272 -0.16 -9.36 -37.04
N ASN A 273 -0.40 -8.60 -38.11
CA ASN A 273 0.52 -8.44 -39.23
C ASN A 273 1.80 -7.69 -38.83
N GLU A 274 1.73 -6.74 -37.89
CA GLU A 274 2.89 -6.03 -37.35
C GLU A 274 3.72 -6.95 -36.43
N LEU A 275 3.08 -7.87 -35.71
CA LEU A 275 3.75 -8.86 -34.86
C LEU A 275 4.52 -9.92 -35.67
N GLN A 276 4.05 -10.27 -36.88
CA GLN A 276 4.78 -11.15 -37.79
C GLN A 276 6.08 -10.51 -38.29
N ALA A 277 6.09 -9.19 -38.52
CA ALA A 277 7.30 -8.45 -38.86
C ALA A 277 8.34 -8.44 -37.71
N PHE A 278 7.90 -8.49 -36.45
CA PHE A 278 8.79 -8.65 -35.29
C PHE A 278 9.35 -10.07 -35.16
N ARG A 279 8.56 -11.12 -35.44
CA ARG A 279 9.07 -12.51 -35.45
C ARG A 279 10.10 -12.77 -36.56
N ALA A 280 10.09 -11.99 -37.64
CA ALA A 280 11.06 -12.09 -38.73
C ALA A 280 12.41 -11.41 -38.43
N LYS A 281 12.51 -10.61 -37.36
CA LYS A 281 13.80 -10.09 -36.88
C LYS A 281 14.32 -11.00 -35.79
N THR A 282 15.07 -12.02 -36.19
CA THR A 282 16.03 -12.69 -35.32
C THR A 282 16.92 -11.61 -34.70
N LEU A 283 16.73 -11.34 -33.41
CA LEU A 283 17.69 -10.58 -32.60
C LEU A 283 18.96 -11.43 -32.52
N TYR A 284 19.90 -11.18 -33.43
CA TYR A 284 21.30 -11.51 -33.22
C TYR A 284 21.79 -10.62 -32.09
N PHE A 285 21.80 -11.14 -30.87
CA PHE A 285 22.68 -10.62 -29.83
C PHE A 285 24.10 -11.10 -30.19
N MET A 286 24.94 -10.16 -30.67
CA MET A 286 26.41 -10.28 -30.59
C MET A 286 26.85 -9.92 -29.17
#